data_AF-A0A5N6QPM5-F1
#
_entry.id   AF-A0A5N6QPM5-F1
#
_cell.length_a   1.000
_cell.length_b   1.000
_cell.length_c   1.000
_cell.angle_alpha   90.00
_cell.angle_beta   90.00
_cell.angle_gamma   90.00
#
_symmetry.space_group_name_H-M   'P 1'
#
loop_
_entity.id
_entity.type
_entity.pdbx_description
1 polymer ?
#
loop_
_entity_poly.entity_id
_entity_poly.type
_entity_poly.pdbx_seq_one_letter_code
_entity_poly.pdbx_strand_id
1 'polypeptide(L)'
;MVMEDAESCGSRSHDSSSTSPARTPQRRQKLEVYNEVLRRLRDSNNEEAIQPAFDDQLWAHFNRLPTRYALDVNVQRPEDVLMHKRLLHLAHDPTRRPAIEVRLVQVN
;
A
#
# COMPACT_ATOMS: atom_id res chain seq x y z
N MET A 1 48.46 -14.38 -4.65
CA MET A 1 47.17 -15.10 -4.58
C MET A 1 46.30 -14.36 -3.58
N VAL A 2 45.06 -14.04 -3.95
CA VAL A 2 44.05 -13.54 -3.02
C VAL A 2 43.42 -14.76 -2.34
N MET A 3 43.23 -14.71 -1.03
CA MET A 3 42.43 -15.69 -0.30
C MET A 3 41.09 -15.03 0.04
N GLU A 4 40.01 -15.73 -0.26
CA GLU A 4 38.63 -15.31 -0.10
C GLU A 4 38.11 -15.90 1.22
N ASP A 5 37.82 -15.08 2.22
CA ASP A 5 37.12 -15.52 3.43
C ASP A 5 36.25 -14.36 3.95
N ALA A 6 34.93 -14.53 3.86
CA ALA A 6 33.94 -13.57 4.36
C ALA A 6 32.69 -14.29 4.88
N GLU A 7 32.90 -15.25 5.78
CA GLU A 7 31.82 -15.86 6.56
C GLU A 7 31.25 -14.85 7.57
N SER A 8 29.98 -14.48 7.45
CA SER A 8 29.30 -13.73 8.53
C SER A 8 27.80 -14.02 8.58
N CYS A 9 27.44 -15.09 9.28
CA CYS A 9 26.06 -15.41 9.62
C CYS A 9 25.53 -14.44 10.69
N GLY A 10 24.82 -13.39 10.27
CA GLY A 10 24.18 -12.40 11.15
C GLY A 10 22.67 -12.55 11.25
N SER A 11 22.18 -13.52 12.03
CA SER A 11 20.74 -13.68 12.30
C SER A 11 20.31 -12.86 13.52
N ARG A 12 19.38 -11.89 13.35
CA ARG A 12 18.37 -11.53 14.37
C ARG A 12 17.30 -10.52 13.92
N SER A 13 16.06 -10.93 14.15
CA SER A 13 14.89 -10.18 14.64
C SER A 13 14.64 -8.72 14.27
N HIS A 14 13.43 -8.50 13.73
CA HIS A 14 12.54 -7.35 13.96
C HIS A 14 12.92 -6.43 15.16
N ASP A 15 13.23 -5.16 14.90
CA ASP A 15 12.33 -4.03 15.24
C ASP A 15 12.72 -2.72 14.50
N SER A 16 11.68 -1.92 14.23
CA SER A 16 11.58 -0.47 13.96
C SER A 16 12.78 0.40 13.54
N SER A 17 12.47 1.33 12.62
CA SER A 17 13.17 2.61 12.42
C SER A 17 14.51 2.63 11.68
N SER A 18 14.65 1.85 10.59
CA SER A 18 15.68 2.12 9.58
C SER A 18 15.24 3.22 8.58
N THR A 19 16.00 4.32 8.56
CA THR A 19 15.89 5.38 7.54
C THR A 19 16.66 4.98 6.28
N SER A 20 16.30 3.83 5.72
CA SER A 20 16.99 3.24 4.56
C SER A 20 16.81 4.14 3.32
N PRO A 21 17.87 4.39 2.52
CA PRO A 21 17.77 5.22 1.32
C PRO A 21 16.75 4.68 0.30
N ALA A 22 16.46 3.37 0.32
CA ALA A 22 15.41 2.74 -0.49
C ALA A 22 13.97 3.22 -0.16
N ARG A 23 13.72 3.87 0.98
CA ARG A 23 12.39 4.38 1.33
C ARG A 23 12.02 5.67 0.58
N THR A 24 13.00 6.45 0.13
CA THR A 24 12.72 7.76 -0.52
C THR A 24 12.27 7.65 -1.99
N PRO A 25 12.82 6.75 -2.84
CA PRO A 25 12.29 6.54 -4.20
C PRO A 25 10.87 5.96 -4.16
N GLN A 26 10.63 4.97 -3.29
CA GLN A 26 9.32 4.34 -3.13
C GLN A 26 8.23 5.34 -2.73
N ARG A 27 8.55 6.31 -1.85
CA ARG A 27 7.62 7.37 -1.46
C ARG A 27 7.35 8.37 -2.59
N ARG A 28 8.36 8.69 -3.41
CA ARG A 28 8.19 9.55 -4.61
C ARG A 28 7.29 8.90 -5.64
N GLN A 29 7.54 7.64 -5.97
CA GLN A 29 6.73 6.89 -6.94
C GLN A 29 5.28 6.73 -6.48
N LYS A 30 5.05 6.49 -5.17
CA LYS A 30 3.70 6.54 -4.58
C LYS A 30 3.01 7.90 -4.77
N LEU A 31 3.74 9.00 -4.62
CA LEU A 31 3.21 10.35 -4.77
C LEU A 31 2.86 10.67 -6.23
N GLU A 32 3.72 10.26 -7.18
CA GLU A 32 3.48 10.39 -8.62
C GLU A 32 2.19 9.67 -9.05
N VAL A 33 2.04 8.42 -8.64
CA VAL A 33 0.86 7.59 -8.93
C VAL A 33 -0.40 8.14 -8.25
N TYR A 34 -0.30 8.57 -7.00
CA TYR A 34 -1.38 9.26 -6.28
C TYR A 34 -1.85 10.51 -7.04
N ASN A 35 -0.92 11.37 -7.46
CA ASN A 35 -1.24 12.61 -8.18
C ASN A 35 -1.92 12.32 -9.52
N GLU A 36 -1.47 11.32 -10.28
CA GLU A 36 -2.09 10.97 -11.57
C GLU A 36 -3.49 10.36 -11.40
N VAL A 37 -3.72 9.52 -10.38
CA VAL A 37 -5.06 9.03 -10.03
C VAL A 37 -5.97 10.18 -9.62
N LEU A 38 -5.50 11.09 -8.74
CA LEU A 38 -6.27 12.25 -8.30
C LEU A 38 -6.64 13.18 -9.46
N ARG A 39 -5.68 13.46 -10.35
CA ARG A 39 -5.88 14.28 -11.55
C ARG A 39 -6.98 13.69 -12.44
N ARG A 40 -6.88 12.39 -12.77
CA ARG A 40 -7.87 11.72 -13.62
C ARG A 40 -9.27 11.64 -13.00
N LEU A 41 -9.38 11.42 -11.69
CA LEU A 41 -10.69 11.44 -11.03
C LEU A 41 -11.36 12.81 -11.10
N ARG A 42 -10.58 13.89 -11.05
CA ARG A 42 -11.07 15.26 -11.25
C ARG A 42 -11.42 15.52 -12.73
N ASP A 43 -10.60 15.07 -13.67
CA ASP A 43 -10.90 15.17 -15.12
C ASP A 43 -12.18 14.41 -15.50
N SER A 44 -12.41 13.22 -14.93
CA SER A 44 -13.64 12.43 -15.06
C SER A 44 -14.83 13.02 -14.28
N ASN A 45 -14.66 14.18 -13.63
CA ASN A 45 -15.66 14.87 -12.80
C ASN A 45 -16.32 13.96 -11.75
N ASN A 46 -15.52 13.10 -11.11
CA ASN A 46 -15.99 12.12 -10.14
C ASN A 46 -16.45 12.79 -8.84
N GLU A 47 -17.69 12.51 -8.40
CA GLU A 47 -18.30 13.13 -7.22
C GLU A 47 -17.50 12.94 -5.93
N GLU A 48 -16.82 11.80 -5.74
CA GLU A 48 -16.00 11.57 -4.55
C GLU A 48 -14.75 12.45 -4.57
N ALA A 49 -14.16 12.71 -5.74
CA ALA A 49 -12.93 13.50 -5.88
C ALA A 49 -13.11 15.01 -5.73
N ILE A 50 -14.36 15.47 -5.61
CA ILE A 50 -14.75 16.86 -5.31
C ILE A 50 -14.90 17.07 -3.79
N GLN A 51 -14.97 16.01 -2.99
CA GLN A 51 -15.18 16.13 -1.54
C GLN A 51 -13.94 16.69 -0.83
N PRO A 52 -14.09 17.63 0.13
CA PRO A 52 -12.97 18.37 0.72
C PRO A 52 -12.00 17.53 1.57
N ALA A 53 -12.36 16.28 1.91
CA ALA A 53 -11.51 15.33 2.63
C ALA A 53 -11.02 14.17 1.75
N PHE A 54 -11.27 14.21 0.44
CA PHE A 54 -10.96 13.11 -0.46
C PHE A 54 -9.46 12.88 -0.65
N ASP A 55 -8.71 13.95 -0.93
CA ASP A 55 -7.26 13.95 -1.15
C ASP A 55 -6.52 13.21 -0.02
N ASP A 56 -6.76 13.63 1.23
CA ASP A 56 -6.18 13.01 2.42
C ASP A 56 -6.58 11.54 2.59
N GLN A 57 -7.85 11.20 2.32
CA GLN A 57 -8.34 9.83 2.39
C GLN A 57 -7.74 8.91 1.32
N LEU A 58 -7.51 9.43 0.11
CA LEU A 58 -6.87 8.71 -0.98
C LEU A 58 -5.37 8.54 -0.69
N TRP A 59 -4.71 9.57 -0.19
CA TRP A 59 -3.31 9.50 0.23
C TRP A 59 -3.11 8.52 1.40
N ALA A 60 -4.00 8.53 2.40
CA ALA A 60 -3.99 7.57 3.49
C ALA A 60 -4.17 6.11 2.99
N HIS A 61 -5.04 5.89 1.99
CA HIS A 61 -5.21 4.58 1.34
C HIS A 61 -3.92 4.10 0.66
N PHE A 62 -3.25 4.96 -0.11
CA PHE A 62 -1.95 4.64 -0.70
C PHE A 62 -0.87 4.37 0.36
N ASN A 63 -0.86 5.08 1.50
CA ASN A 63 0.11 4.84 2.57
C ASN A 63 -0.16 3.54 3.36
N ARG A 64 -1.43 3.13 3.51
CA ARG A 64 -1.83 1.89 4.20
C ARG A 64 -1.42 0.62 3.43
N LEU A 65 -1.30 0.69 2.11
CA LEU A 65 -0.96 -0.46 1.26
C LEU A 65 0.56 -0.57 1.02
N PRO A 66 1.11 -1.78 0.75
CA PRO A 66 2.54 -1.96 0.44
C PRO A 66 2.95 -1.17 -0.82
N THR A 67 4.24 -0.81 -0.96
CA THR A 67 4.75 -0.04 -2.11
C THR A 67 4.32 -0.62 -3.46
N ARG A 68 4.35 -1.96 -3.61
CA ARG A 68 3.97 -2.65 -4.84
C ARG A 68 2.57 -2.29 -5.36
N TYR A 69 1.61 -1.97 -4.49
CA TYR A 69 0.27 -1.54 -4.91
C TYR A 69 0.31 -0.31 -5.83
N ALA A 70 1.23 0.64 -5.57
CA ALA A 70 1.40 1.80 -6.44
C ALA A 70 2.15 1.49 -7.75
N LEU A 71 2.85 0.35 -7.84
CA LEU A 71 3.46 -0.14 -9.08
C LEU A 71 2.43 -0.89 -9.93
N ASP A 72 1.58 -1.68 -9.27
CA ASP A 72 0.63 -2.61 -9.89
C ASP A 72 -0.71 -1.93 -10.26
N VAL A 73 -0.99 -0.72 -9.76
CA VAL A 73 -2.27 -0.03 -9.97
C VAL A 73 -2.39 0.55 -11.38
N ASN A 74 -3.51 0.24 -12.04
CA ASN A 74 -3.81 0.79 -13.36
C ASN A 74 -4.34 2.23 -13.26
N VAL A 75 -3.46 3.22 -13.41
CA VAL A 75 -3.84 4.64 -13.43
C VAL A 75 -4.83 5.00 -14.56
N GLN A 76 -4.98 4.19 -15.60
CA GLN A 76 -5.98 4.44 -16.66
C GLN A 76 -7.42 4.19 -16.21
N ARG A 77 -7.63 3.46 -15.10
CA ARG A 77 -8.95 3.16 -14.53
C ARG A 77 -8.97 3.55 -13.05
N PRO A 78 -8.89 4.86 -12.72
CA PRO A 78 -8.80 5.31 -11.33
C PRO A 78 -10.06 4.96 -10.51
N GLU A 79 -11.18 4.65 -11.16
CA GLU A 79 -12.40 4.14 -10.52
C GLU A 79 -12.18 2.76 -9.87
N ASP A 80 -11.27 1.93 -10.38
CA ASP A 80 -10.90 0.65 -9.76
C ASP A 80 -10.21 0.89 -8.40
N VAL A 81 -9.49 2.02 -8.23
CA VAL A 81 -8.87 2.43 -6.97
C VAL A 81 -9.94 2.83 -5.95
N LEU A 82 -10.97 3.58 -6.38
CA LEU A 82 -12.12 3.91 -5.56
C LEU A 82 -12.87 2.64 -5.13
N MET A 83 -13.17 1.76 -6.08
CA MET A 83 -13.81 0.47 -5.80
C MET A 83 -12.99 -0.34 -4.78
N HIS A 84 -11.68 -0.44 -4.95
CA HIS A 84 -10.82 -1.15 -3.99
C HIS A 84 -10.84 -0.51 -2.59
N LYS A 85 -10.76 0.82 -2.50
CA LYS A 85 -10.89 1.57 -1.23
C LYS A 85 -12.25 1.32 -0.56
N ARG A 86 -13.35 1.32 -1.33
CA ARG A 86 -14.71 1.01 -0.85
C ARG A 86 -14.80 -0.44 -0.35
N LEU A 87 -14.29 -1.42 -1.11
CA LEU A 87 -14.28 -2.84 -0.73
C LEU A 87 -13.49 -3.11 0.56
N LEU A 88 -12.31 -2.51 0.73
CA LEU A 88 -11.53 -2.62 1.98
C LEU A 88 -12.25 -1.98 3.18
N HIS A 89 -12.99 -0.89 2.97
CA HIS A 89 -13.80 -0.29 4.03
C HIS A 89 -14.98 -1.18 4.42
N LEU A 90 -15.69 -1.75 3.43
CA LEU A 90 -16.78 -2.70 3.65
C LEU A 90 -16.30 -3.98 4.37
N ALA A 91 -15.13 -4.50 4.01
CA ALA A 91 -14.53 -5.65 4.68
C ALA A 91 -14.06 -5.36 6.12
N HIS A 92 -13.95 -4.09 6.52
CA HIS A 92 -13.62 -3.73 7.89
C HIS A 92 -14.81 -3.91 8.84
N ASP A 93 -16.05 -3.79 8.35
CA ASP A 93 -17.28 -3.98 9.12
C ASP A 93 -17.37 -5.42 9.66
N PRO A 94 -17.37 -5.64 10.99
CA PRO A 94 -17.40 -6.99 11.57
C PRO A 94 -18.67 -7.77 11.22
N THR A 95 -19.77 -7.10 10.84
CA THR A 95 -21.00 -7.76 10.39
C THR A 95 -20.94 -8.25 8.94
N ARG A 96 -19.94 -7.81 8.17
CA ARG A 96 -19.71 -8.13 6.74
C ARG A 96 -18.41 -8.87 6.48
N ARG A 97 -17.62 -9.16 7.53
CA ARG A 97 -16.46 -10.04 7.41
C ARG A 97 -16.91 -11.47 7.10
N PRO A 98 -16.23 -12.18 6.18
CA PRO A 98 -16.46 -13.60 6.03
C PRO A 98 -16.18 -14.31 7.36
N ALA A 99 -16.98 -15.32 7.72
CA ALA A 99 -16.79 -16.12 8.92
C ALA A 99 -15.58 -17.05 8.74
N ILE A 100 -14.37 -16.50 8.92
CA ILE A 100 -13.12 -17.25 8.84
C ILE A 100 -12.72 -17.70 10.25
N GLU A 101 -12.86 -18.99 10.52
CA GLU A 101 -12.30 -19.62 11.70
C GLU A 101 -10.81 -19.91 11.49
N VAL A 102 -9.94 -19.13 12.14
CA VAL A 102 -8.48 -19.35 12.08
C VAL A 102 -8.06 -20.25 13.23
N ARG A 103 -7.90 -21.55 12.96
CA ARG A 103 -7.26 -22.49 13.89
C ARG A 103 -5.74 -22.34 13.81
N LEU A 104 -5.11 -21.92 14.90
CA LEU A 104 -3.65 -21.91 15.02
C LEU A 104 -3.14 -23.35 15.07
N VAL A 105 -2.39 -23.76 14.04
CA VAL A 105 -1.67 -25.04 14.01
C VAL A 105 -0.23 -24.78 14.41
N GLN A 106 0.17 -25.31 15.56
CA GLN A 106 1.57 -25.27 15.99
C GLN A 106 2.33 -26.40 15.29
N VAL A 107 3.47 -26.05 14.69
CA VAL A 107 4.42 -27.00 14.10
C VAL A 107 5.52 -27.24 15.13
N ASN A 108 5.78 -28.50 15.46
CA ASN A 108 6.85 -28.92 16.37
C ASN A 108 8.16 -29.15 15.61
#